data_AF-A0A8C8DL15-F1
#
_entry.id   AF-A0A8C8DL15-F1
#
_cell.length_a   1.000
_cell.length_b   1.000
_cell.length_c   1.000
_cell.angle_alpha   90.00
_cell.angle_beta   90.00
_cell.angle_gamma   90.00
#
_symmetry.space_group_name_H-M   'P 1'
#
loop_
_entity.id
_entity.type
_entity.pdbx_description
1 polymer ?
#
loop_
_entity_poly.entity_id
_entity_poly.type
_entity_poly.pdbx_seq_one_letter_code
_entity_poly.pdbx_strand_id
1 'polypeptide(L)'
;KKMLVKGKLLMITEAHKSNGISSLTKLFQRTNFLEQIKSENPNVQQGGRFKPKDCVALQKVAIIIPFRNRDEHLKYWLYYLHPILQRQQLDYGVYVINQDGDVTFNRAKLLNVGYTEALKEYDYDCFVFSDVDLIPMDDRNTYKCFSQPRHLSVSMDKFASLLR
;
A
#
# COMPACT_ATOMS: atom_id res chain seq x y z
N LYS A 1 2.81 -14.99 20.48
CA LYS A 1 2.01 -14.76 19.25
C LYS A 1 2.86 -13.97 18.25
N LYS A 2 3.41 -14.63 17.22
CA LYS A 2 4.20 -13.95 16.17
C LYS A 2 3.23 -13.11 15.33
N MET A 3 3.47 -11.81 15.28
CA MET A 3 2.83 -10.95 14.29
C MET A 3 3.60 -11.19 12.99
N LEU A 4 3.01 -11.89 12.02
CA LEU A 4 3.62 -12.01 10.70
C LEU A 4 3.60 -10.63 10.07
N VAL A 5 4.76 -9.98 10.05
CA VAL A 5 5.02 -8.91 9.09
C VAL A 5 5.00 -9.60 7.73
N LYS A 6 3.84 -9.65 7.07
CA LYS A 6 3.76 -9.94 5.64
C LYS A 6 4.32 -8.73 4.86
N GLY A 7 5.56 -8.34 5.18
CA GLY A 7 6.31 -7.30 4.46
C GLY A 7 6.74 -7.76 3.06
N LYS A 8 6.41 -9.00 2.68
CA LYS A 8 6.51 -9.50 1.31
C LYS A 8 5.12 -9.68 0.72
N LEU A 9 4.56 -8.62 0.16
CA LEU A 9 3.47 -8.67 -0.81
C LEU A 9 3.57 -7.38 -1.63
N LEU A 10 3.92 -7.35 -2.92
CA LEU A 10 3.89 -8.40 -3.93
C LEU A 10 5.00 -8.18 -4.97
N MET A 11 5.78 -9.23 -5.25
CA MET A 11 5.54 -10.02 -6.46
C MET A 11 6.00 -11.46 -6.22
N ILE A 12 5.01 -12.36 -6.27
CA ILE A 12 5.08 -13.82 -6.36
C ILE A 12 5.50 -14.57 -5.06
N THR A 13 4.69 -15.59 -4.73
CA THR A 13 4.74 -16.61 -3.64
C THR A 13 4.67 -16.06 -2.21
N GLU A 14 3.56 -16.20 -1.48
CA GLU A 14 3.13 -17.44 -0.83
C GLU A 14 1.60 -17.57 -0.84
N ALA A 15 1.10 -18.61 -1.51
CA ALA A 15 -0.29 -19.01 -1.42
C ALA A 15 -0.54 -19.67 -0.06
N HIS A 16 -1.33 -19.02 0.80
CA HIS A 16 -1.96 -19.71 1.93
C HIS A 16 -2.92 -20.78 1.36
N LYS A 17 -2.59 -22.06 1.58
CA LYS A 17 -3.47 -23.20 1.28
C LYS A 17 -4.77 -23.07 2.09
N SER A 18 -5.86 -22.72 1.42
CA SER A 18 -7.23 -23.01 1.88
C SER A 18 -7.93 -23.79 0.77
N ASN A 19 -8.28 -25.04 1.07
CA ASN A 19 -8.90 -25.96 0.12
C ASN A 19 -10.35 -25.55 -0.13
N GLY A 20 -10.63 -24.99 -1.31
CA GLY A 20 -11.98 -24.71 -1.80
C GLY A 20 -11.93 -24.18 -3.22
N ILE A 21 -12.79 -24.67 -4.11
CA ILE A 21 -12.85 -24.28 -5.53
C ILE A 21 -13.11 -22.76 -5.67
N SER A 22 -13.88 -22.16 -4.75
CA SER A 22 -14.08 -20.70 -4.67
C SER A 22 -12.81 -19.92 -4.33
N SER A 23 -11.90 -20.52 -3.56
CA SER A 23 -10.60 -19.94 -3.21
C SER A 23 -9.68 -19.87 -4.43
N LEU A 24 -9.73 -20.89 -5.29
CA LEU A 24 -8.94 -20.94 -6.54
C LEU A 24 -9.39 -19.88 -7.55
N THR A 25 -10.69 -19.70 -7.77
CA THR A 25 -11.19 -18.65 -8.68
C THR A 25 -10.86 -17.25 -8.17
N LYS A 26 -10.99 -17.01 -6.85
CA LYS A 26 -10.62 -15.73 -6.23
C LYS A 26 -9.12 -15.47 -6.32
N LEU A 27 -8.30 -16.51 -6.15
CA LEU A 27 -6.85 -16.45 -6.34
C LEU A 27 -6.50 -16.14 -7.80
N PHE A 28 -7.15 -16.78 -8.76
CA PHE A 28 -6.94 -16.59 -10.20
C PHE A 28 -7.34 -15.19 -10.68
N GLN A 29 -8.50 -14.69 -10.26
CA GLN A 29 -8.92 -13.30 -10.53
C GLN A 29 -7.95 -12.30 -9.89
N ARG A 30 -7.47 -12.59 -8.68
CA ARG A 30 -6.46 -11.76 -8.00
C ARG A 30 -5.15 -11.76 -8.77
N THR A 31 -4.65 -12.91 -9.25
CA THR A 31 -3.40 -12.97 -10.02
C THR A 31 -3.51 -12.17 -11.31
N ASN A 32 -4.60 -12.30 -12.05
CA ASN A 32 -4.77 -11.57 -13.32
C ASN A 32 -4.76 -10.05 -13.12
N PHE A 33 -5.46 -9.56 -12.08
CA PHE A 33 -5.51 -8.13 -11.80
C PHE A 33 -4.17 -7.54 -11.36
N LEU A 34 -3.41 -8.29 -10.55
CA LEU A 34 -2.09 -7.83 -10.11
C LEU A 34 -1.06 -7.83 -11.23
N GLU A 35 -1.12 -8.81 -12.13
CA GLU A 35 -0.30 -8.80 -13.35
C GLU A 35 -0.67 -7.63 -14.26
N GLN A 36 -1.94 -7.27 -14.35
CA GLN A 36 -2.37 -6.05 -15.04
C GLN A 36 -1.75 -4.79 -14.41
N ILE A 37 -1.87 -4.59 -13.09
CA ILE A 37 -1.27 -3.43 -12.40
C ILE A 37 0.24 -3.36 -12.68
N LYS A 38 0.93 -4.51 -12.62
CA LYS A 38 2.37 -4.57 -12.90
C LYS A 38 2.70 -4.16 -14.32
N SER A 39 1.95 -4.68 -15.29
CA SER A 39 2.11 -4.36 -16.71
C SER A 39 1.93 -2.86 -16.96
N GLU A 40 0.94 -2.25 -16.31
CA GLU A 40 0.66 -0.82 -16.40
C GLU A 40 1.68 0.05 -15.64
N ASN A 41 2.46 -0.53 -14.72
CA ASN A 41 3.44 0.17 -13.89
C ASN A 41 4.85 -0.47 -14.02
N PRO A 42 5.45 -0.47 -15.22
CA PRO A 42 6.71 -1.19 -15.47
C PRO A 42 7.92 -0.62 -14.73
N ASN A 43 7.83 0.63 -14.23
CA ASN A 43 8.90 1.26 -13.46
C ASN A 43 8.83 0.92 -11.97
N VAL A 44 7.74 0.29 -11.50
CA VAL A 44 7.64 -0.20 -10.12
C VAL A 44 8.41 -1.50 -10.01
N GLN A 45 9.40 -1.50 -9.13
CA GLN A 45 10.29 -2.62 -8.85
C GLN A 45 9.63 -3.62 -7.91
N GLN A 46 10.27 -4.79 -7.78
CA GLN A 46 9.83 -5.82 -6.83
C GLN A 46 9.70 -5.24 -5.41
N GLY A 47 8.64 -5.65 -4.71
CA GLY A 47 8.32 -5.12 -3.38
C GLY A 47 7.59 -3.78 -3.39
N GLY A 48 7.11 -3.32 -4.55
CA GLY A 48 6.34 -2.07 -4.65
C GLY A 48 7.20 -0.82 -4.47
N ARG A 49 8.48 -0.90 -4.84
CA ARG A 49 9.43 0.21 -4.79
C ARG A 49 9.45 0.99 -6.09
N PHE A 50 9.63 2.30 -6.02
CA PHE A 50 9.89 3.13 -7.19
C PHE A 50 10.83 4.27 -6.81
N LYS A 51 11.67 4.65 -7.78
CA LYS A 51 12.54 5.82 -7.71
C LYS A 51 12.61 6.46 -9.10
N PRO A 52 12.52 7.80 -9.23
CA PRO A 52 12.71 8.48 -10.51
C PRO A 52 14.08 8.16 -11.12
N LYS A 53 14.12 8.00 -12.45
CA LYS A 53 15.37 7.71 -13.18
C LYS A 53 16.13 8.98 -13.55
N ASP A 54 15.39 10.06 -13.83
CA ASP A 54 15.94 11.28 -14.40
C ASP A 54 16.25 12.36 -13.34
N CYS A 55 15.95 12.10 -12.07
CA CYS A 55 16.21 13.03 -10.97
C CYS A 55 16.41 12.31 -9.62
N VAL A 56 16.86 13.06 -8.63
CA VAL A 56 16.95 12.60 -7.24
C VAL A 56 15.72 13.11 -6.49
N ALA A 57 14.92 12.19 -5.95
CA ALA A 57 13.78 12.55 -5.13
C ALA A 57 14.22 13.28 -3.85
N LEU A 58 13.47 14.32 -3.47
CA LEU A 58 13.77 15.11 -2.28
C LEU A 58 13.51 14.36 -0.97
N GLN A 59 12.64 13.36 -1.00
CA GLN A 59 12.24 12.57 0.16
C GLN A 59 12.09 11.10 -0.23
N LYS A 60 12.47 10.24 0.71
CA LYS A 60 12.30 8.80 0.67
C LYS A 60 11.11 8.43 1.54
N VAL A 61 10.02 8.01 0.92
CA VAL A 61 8.72 7.83 1.57
C VAL A 61 8.37 6.36 1.78
N ALA A 62 8.20 5.95 3.03
CA ALA A 62 7.57 4.66 3.38
C ALA A 62 6.07 4.86 3.55
N ILE A 63 5.28 4.19 2.71
CA ILE A 63 3.82 4.20 2.79
C ILE A 63 3.35 2.95 3.51
N ILE A 64 2.81 3.11 4.71
CA ILE A 64 2.45 2.00 5.61
C ILE A 64 0.93 1.86 5.65
N ILE A 65 0.47 0.65 5.31
CA ILE A 65 -0.94 0.30 5.20
C ILE A 65 -1.25 -0.80 6.22
N PRO A 66 -1.99 -0.51 7.30
CA PRO A 66 -2.45 -1.54 8.22
C PRO A 66 -3.55 -2.37 7.53
N PHE A 67 -3.41 -3.68 7.54
CA PHE A 67 -4.23 -4.55 6.67
C PHE A 67 -4.75 -5.79 7.39
N ARG A 68 -5.99 -6.19 7.08
CA ARG A 68 -6.55 -7.51 7.37
C ARG A 68 -7.78 -7.78 6.50
N ASN A 69 -7.76 -8.87 5.73
CA ASN A 69 -8.91 -9.37 4.96
C ASN A 69 -9.59 -8.31 4.06
N ARG A 70 -8.82 -7.40 3.44
CA ARG A 70 -9.33 -6.32 2.56
C ARG A 70 -8.70 -6.35 1.16
N ASP A 71 -8.47 -7.54 0.61
CA ASP A 71 -7.76 -7.74 -0.66
C ASP A 71 -8.33 -6.89 -1.82
N GLU A 72 -9.66 -6.76 -1.93
CA GLU A 72 -10.27 -5.95 -2.99
C GLU A 72 -9.97 -4.45 -2.82
N HIS A 73 -9.97 -3.92 -1.59
CA HIS A 73 -9.58 -2.54 -1.36
C HIS A 73 -8.09 -2.32 -1.70
N LEU A 74 -7.23 -3.28 -1.33
CA LEU A 74 -5.80 -3.19 -1.64
C LEU A 74 -5.56 -3.17 -3.15
N LYS A 75 -6.31 -3.95 -3.92
CA LYS A 75 -6.26 -3.93 -5.39
C LYS A 75 -6.52 -2.53 -5.93
N TYR A 76 -7.61 -1.90 -5.52
CA TYR A 76 -7.92 -0.53 -5.96
C TYR A 76 -6.88 0.48 -5.47
N TRP A 77 -6.42 0.35 -4.23
CA TRP A 77 -5.36 1.20 -3.69
C TRP A 77 -4.11 1.14 -4.58
N LEU A 78 -3.62 -0.06 -4.91
CA LEU A 78 -2.43 -0.24 -5.76
C LEU A 78 -2.65 0.32 -7.17
N TYR A 79 -3.82 0.04 -7.77
CA TYR A 79 -4.18 0.50 -9.10
C TYR A 79 -4.15 2.04 -9.22
N TYR A 80 -4.73 2.76 -8.25
CA TYR A 80 -4.79 4.22 -8.30
C TYR A 80 -3.53 4.91 -7.77
N LEU A 81 -2.93 4.40 -6.69
CA LEU A 81 -1.85 5.11 -6.01
C LEU A 81 -0.51 4.95 -6.73
N HIS A 82 -0.20 3.80 -7.34
CA HIS A 82 1.09 3.65 -8.03
C HIS A 82 1.31 4.72 -9.11
N PRO A 83 0.35 5.00 -10.02
CA PRO A 83 0.49 6.09 -10.97
C PRO A 83 0.62 7.48 -10.32
N ILE A 84 -0.16 7.76 -9.28
CA ILE A 84 -0.14 9.05 -8.56
C ILE A 84 1.24 9.29 -7.92
N LEU A 85 1.76 8.30 -7.20
CA LEU A 85 3.03 8.40 -6.49
C LEU A 85 4.23 8.56 -7.46
N GLN A 86 4.18 7.90 -8.62
CA GLN A 86 5.17 8.08 -9.68
C GLN A 86 5.15 9.49 -10.26
N ARG A 87 3.96 10.06 -10.52
CA ARG A 87 3.82 11.46 -10.98
C ARG A 87 4.33 12.47 -9.94
N GLN A 88 4.23 12.13 -8.66
CA GLN A 88 4.78 12.94 -7.56
C GLN A 88 6.31 12.84 -7.41
N GLN A 89 6.99 12.05 -8.25
CA GLN A 89 8.45 11.93 -8.30
C GLN A 89 9.09 11.54 -6.94
N LEU A 90 8.41 10.65 -6.20
CA LEU A 90 8.87 10.17 -4.89
C LEU A 90 9.83 8.98 -5.06
N ASP A 91 10.84 8.86 -4.21
CA ASP A 91 11.48 7.57 -3.92
C ASP A 91 10.61 6.91 -2.85
N TYR A 92 9.82 5.90 -3.20
CA TYR A 92 8.85 5.33 -2.27
C TYR A 92 8.90 3.82 -2.19
N GLY A 93 8.37 3.29 -1.08
CA GLY A 93 7.97 1.90 -0.94
C GLY A 93 6.65 1.75 -0.23
N VAL A 94 5.90 0.71 -0.62
CA VAL A 94 4.58 0.40 -0.07
C VAL A 94 4.68 -0.82 0.84
N TYR A 95 4.26 -0.64 2.10
CA TYR A 95 4.34 -1.63 3.17
C TYR A 95 2.95 -2.01 3.65
N VAL A 96 2.47 -3.18 3.25
CA VAL A 96 1.18 -3.73 3.69
C VAL A 96 1.38 -4.58 4.95
N ILE A 97 1.01 -4.07 6.11
CA ILE A 97 1.23 -4.72 7.41
C ILE A 97 -0.01 -5.54 7.78
N ASN A 98 0.02 -6.83 7.44
CA ASN A 98 -1.09 -7.75 7.68
C ASN A 98 -1.15 -8.21 9.15
N GLN A 99 -2.29 -8.01 9.80
CA GLN A 99 -2.58 -8.67 11.08
C GLN A 99 -3.27 -10.01 10.85
N ASP A 100 -2.57 -11.09 11.20
CA ASP A 100 -3.10 -12.45 11.10
C ASP A 100 -3.96 -12.85 12.31
N GLY A 101 -4.87 -13.78 12.08
CA GLY A 101 -5.81 -14.32 13.07
C GLY A 101 -6.99 -13.42 13.43
N ASP A 102 -7.84 -13.96 14.32
CA ASP A 102 -9.16 -13.42 14.63
C ASP A 102 -9.20 -12.50 15.86
N VAL A 103 -8.03 -12.13 16.40
CA VAL A 103 -7.94 -11.18 17.52
C VAL A 103 -8.34 -9.77 17.08
N THR A 104 -8.72 -8.89 18.00
CA THR A 104 -9.09 -7.50 17.70
C THR A 104 -8.03 -6.79 16.83
N PHE A 105 -8.47 -6.14 15.75
CA PHE A 105 -7.58 -5.39 14.87
C PHE A 105 -6.96 -4.21 15.60
N ASN A 106 -5.63 -4.12 15.62
CA ASN A 106 -4.91 -3.04 16.29
C ASN A 106 -4.17 -2.19 15.25
N ARG A 107 -4.89 -1.22 14.68
CA ARG A 107 -4.38 -0.30 13.65
C ARG A 107 -3.07 0.37 14.08
N ALA A 108 -3.06 1.01 15.25
CA ALA A 108 -1.90 1.75 15.75
C ALA A 108 -0.65 0.86 15.90
N LYS A 109 -0.83 -0.36 16.40
CA LYS A 109 0.27 -1.33 16.53
C LYS A 109 0.86 -1.72 15.17
N LEU A 110 0.01 -1.91 14.15
CA LEU A 110 0.48 -2.25 12.80
C LEU A 110 1.24 -1.09 12.16
N LEU A 111 0.83 0.16 12.39
CA LEU A 111 1.56 1.34 11.91
C LEU A 111 2.97 1.41 12.53
N ASN A 112 3.09 1.20 13.84
CA ASN A 112 4.39 1.18 14.54
C ASN A 112 5.30 0.06 14.04
N VAL A 113 4.74 -1.10 13.72
CA VAL A 113 5.50 -2.21 13.13
C VAL A 113 5.92 -1.87 11.71
N GLY A 114 5.05 -1.30 10.88
CA GLY A 114 5.43 -0.85 9.55
C GLY A 114 6.56 0.16 9.58
N TYR A 115 6.55 1.11 10.51
CA TYR A 115 7.63 2.07 10.71
C TYR A 115 8.96 1.37 11.00
N THR A 116 8.96 0.45 11.96
CA THR A 116 10.17 -0.27 12.39
C THR A 116 10.71 -1.19 11.29
N GLU A 117 9.84 -1.86 10.55
CA GLU A 117 10.25 -2.80 9.50
C GLU A 117 10.73 -2.08 8.24
N ALA A 118 10.08 -0.99 7.84
CA ALA A 118 10.50 -0.20 6.69
C ALA A 118 11.94 0.34 6.86
N LEU A 119 12.28 0.79 8.07
CA LEU A 119 13.63 1.26 8.40
C LEU A 119 14.73 0.19 8.32
N LYS A 120 14.39 -1.10 8.38
CA LYS A 120 15.37 -2.17 8.21
C LYS A 120 15.74 -2.39 6.74
N GLU A 121 14.84 -2.02 5.83
CA GLU A 121 15.03 -2.23 4.39
C GLU A 121 15.65 -1.01 3.71
N TYR A 122 15.32 0.20 4.19
CA TYR A 122 15.78 1.43 3.54
C TYR A 122 15.79 2.62 4.50
N ASP A 123 16.64 3.60 4.22
CA ASP A 123 16.86 4.78 5.04
C ASP A 123 15.82 5.88 4.77
N TYR A 124 14.54 5.53 4.95
CA TYR A 124 13.40 6.42 4.78
C TYR A 124 13.45 7.64 5.71
N ASP A 125 13.13 8.81 5.16
CA ASP A 125 13.07 10.08 5.89
C ASP A 125 11.62 10.56 6.12
N CYS A 126 10.65 9.91 5.48
CA CYS A 126 9.23 10.24 5.58
C CYS A 126 8.36 8.98 5.70
N PHE A 127 7.32 9.06 6.52
CA PHE A 127 6.36 7.97 6.74
C PHE A 127 4.94 8.47 6.52
N VAL A 128 4.23 7.79 5.61
CA VAL A 128 2.82 8.04 5.33
C VAL A 128 2.00 6.87 5.84
N PHE A 129 1.10 7.15 6.77
CA PHE A 129 0.15 6.15 7.27
C PHE A 129 -1.16 6.27 6.48
N SER A 130 -1.50 5.26 5.70
CA SER A 130 -2.65 5.26 4.80
C SER A 130 -3.58 4.09 5.10
N ASP A 131 -4.87 4.34 5.22
CA ASP A 131 -5.85 3.25 5.27
C ASP A 131 -6.06 2.69 3.86
N VAL A 132 -6.24 1.37 3.76
CA VAL A 132 -6.37 0.66 2.48
C VAL A 132 -7.61 1.06 1.67
N ASP A 133 -8.60 1.69 2.30
CA ASP A 133 -9.85 2.14 1.70
C ASP A 133 -9.89 3.64 1.39
N LEU A 134 -8.76 4.36 1.54
CA LEU A 134 -8.65 5.78 1.20
C LEU A 134 -7.85 5.97 -0.09
N ILE A 135 -8.52 6.54 -1.11
CA ILE A 135 -7.92 6.88 -2.41
C ILE A 135 -8.04 8.40 -2.58
N PRO A 136 -6.96 9.13 -2.89
CA PRO A 136 -7.03 10.55 -3.15
C PRO A 136 -7.75 10.81 -4.48
N MET A 137 -8.72 11.73 -4.47
CA MET A 137 -9.42 12.17 -5.69
C MET A 137 -8.59 13.11 -6.56
N ASP A 138 -7.54 13.71 -5.98
CA ASP A 138 -6.71 14.74 -6.59
C ASP A 138 -5.24 14.44 -6.30
N ASP A 139 -4.42 14.36 -7.35
CA ASP A 139 -2.99 14.05 -7.24
C ASP A 139 -2.13 15.22 -6.77
N ARG A 140 -2.72 16.42 -6.64
CA ARG A 140 -2.13 17.56 -5.92
C ARG A 140 -2.03 17.31 -4.41
N ASN A 141 -2.75 16.32 -3.89
CA ASN A 141 -2.54 15.84 -2.52
C ASN A 141 -1.25 15.01 -2.42
N THR A 142 -0.15 15.68 -2.10
CA THR A 142 1.20 15.08 -2.10
C THR A 142 1.46 14.15 -0.92
N TYR A 143 1.83 12.90 -1.22
CA TYR A 143 2.14 11.83 -0.26
C TYR A 143 3.57 11.97 0.25
N LYS A 144 3.85 13.10 0.90
CA LYS A 144 5.17 13.44 1.40
C LYS A 144 5.09 14.21 2.72
N CYS A 145 6.22 14.32 3.41
CA CYS A 145 6.29 14.96 4.72
C CYS A 145 6.59 16.45 4.60
N PHE A 146 6.16 17.22 5.59
CA PHE A 146 6.35 18.67 5.69
C PHE A 146 7.00 19.00 7.03
N SER A 147 7.23 20.28 7.30
CA SER A 147 7.81 20.76 8.56
C SER A 147 6.96 20.43 9.79
N GLN A 148 5.67 20.14 9.61
CA GLN A 148 4.73 19.74 10.65
C GLN A 148 3.98 18.47 10.22
N PRO A 149 3.46 17.68 11.19
CA PRO A 149 2.63 16.51 10.89
C PRO A 149 1.48 16.90 9.95
N ARG A 150 1.32 16.15 8.86
CA ARG A 150 0.30 16.41 7.84
C ARG A 150 -0.84 15.41 7.93
N HIS A 151 -2.06 15.92 8.03
CA HIS A 151 -3.26 15.13 7.81
C HIS A 151 -3.60 15.15 6.31
N LEU A 152 -3.54 14.00 5.64
CA LEU A 152 -3.73 13.90 4.18
C LEU A 152 -5.20 13.77 3.77
N SER A 153 -6.03 13.13 4.58
CA SER A 153 -7.45 12.86 4.28
C SER A 153 -8.36 13.90 4.94
N VAL A 154 -8.17 15.17 4.59
CA VAL A 154 -8.88 16.31 5.21
C VAL A 154 -10.36 16.41 4.83
N SER A 155 -10.72 15.92 3.64
CA SER A 155 -12.10 15.83 3.16
C SER A 155 -12.32 14.41 2.66
N MET A 156 -13.20 13.67 3.32
CA MET A 156 -13.54 12.30 2.94
C MET A 156 -14.99 12.25 2.50
N ASP A 157 -15.20 11.92 1.23
CA ASP A 157 -16.53 11.60 0.74
C ASP A 157 -16.92 10.19 1.19
N LYS A 158 -17.42 10.07 2.43
CA LYS A 158 -18.08 8.84 2.88
C LYS A 158 -19.47 8.64 2.25
N PHE A 159 -19.97 9.61 1.48
CA PHE A 159 -21.34 9.64 0.92
C PHE A 159 -21.44 9.98 -0.58
N ALA A 160 -20.33 10.18 -1.31
CA ALA A 160 -20.41 10.58 -2.72
C ALA A 160 -20.81 9.45 -3.70
N SER A 161 -21.01 8.21 -3.22
CA SER A 161 -21.58 7.12 -4.03
C SER A 161 -23.12 7.13 -4.12
N LEU A 162 -23.80 8.17 -3.62
CA LEU A 162 -25.24 8.36 -3.82
C LEU A 162 -25.63 9.55 -4.71
N LEU A 163 -24.68 10.33 -5.23
CA LEU A 163 -24.97 11.39 -6.21
C LEU A 163 -23.85 11.54 -7.24
N ARG A 164 -23.86 10.66 -8.24
CA ARG A 164 -23.74 11.00 -9.67
C ARG A 164 -23.96 9.78 -10.54
#